data_AF-A0A537ARS1-F1
#
_entry.id   AF-A0A537ARS1-F1
#
_cell.length_a   1.000
_cell.length_b   1.000
_cell.length_c   1.000
_cell.angle_alpha   90.00
_cell.angle_beta   90.00
_cell.angle_gamma   90.00
#
_symmetry.space_group_name_H-M   'P 1'
#
loop_
_entity.id
_entity.type
_entity.pdbx_description
1 polymer ?
#
loop_
_entity_poly.entity_id
_entity_poly.type
_entity_poly.pdbx_seq_one_letter_code
_entity_poly.pdbx_strand_id
1 'polypeptide(L)'
;MKLSKVAMKRLVLLALAIACLVPAMPAAAEPGRPSRTEALAALKKSDAEERRRGALGLAIVGRMEDAPTLITALRDADERVRAVAEQALWAVWSRSGNARVDDLLSRGVAEMGEQRFPEAIATFTRIIELKPGFAEGWNKRATAYFLAGEFRRSLMDCDEVITRNPQHFGVLSGYGQIYLRLDQPEKAL
;
A
#
# COMPACT_ATOMS: atom_id res chain seq x y z
N MET A 1 -6.12 55.24 -54.16
CA MET A 1 -7.12 55.48 -53.09
C MET A 1 -7.64 54.12 -52.60
N LYS A 2 -7.73 53.71 -51.31
CA LYS A 2 -8.20 54.38 -50.06
C LYS A 2 -9.62 54.96 -50.25
N LEU A 3 -10.68 54.71 -49.47
CA LEU A 3 -10.97 54.04 -48.18
C LEU A 3 -12.51 53.72 -48.16
N SER A 4 -13.15 52.97 -47.23
CA SER A 4 -12.75 52.39 -45.94
C SER A 4 -13.51 51.09 -45.56
N LYS A 5 -12.98 50.39 -44.56
CA LYS A 5 -13.56 49.34 -43.69
C LYS A 5 -14.84 49.77 -42.92
N VAL A 6 -15.98 50.01 -43.57
CA VAL A 6 -17.26 50.31 -42.87
C VAL A 6 -18.45 49.55 -43.47
N ALA A 7 -18.69 48.31 -43.01
CA ALA A 7 -19.91 47.54 -43.33
C ALA A 7 -20.22 46.42 -42.32
N MET A 8 -19.21 45.66 -41.85
CA MET A 8 -19.39 44.47 -40.99
C MET A 8 -19.39 44.79 -39.47
N LYS A 9 -20.40 45.56 -39.02
CA LYS A 9 -20.76 45.68 -37.59
C LYS A 9 -22.28 45.68 -37.43
N ARG A 10 -22.91 44.50 -37.48
CA ARG A 10 -24.30 44.24 -37.02
C ARG A 10 -24.62 42.75 -36.97
N LEU A 11 -24.00 42.03 -36.03
CA LEU A 11 -24.61 40.83 -35.44
C LEU A 11 -24.13 40.73 -33.99
N VAL A 12 -25.07 40.83 -33.06
CA VAL A 12 -24.89 40.81 -31.59
C VAL A 12 -26.10 40.09 -31.02
N LEU A 13 -25.93 39.48 -29.83
CA LEU A 13 -26.86 38.54 -29.19
C LEU A 13 -26.95 37.18 -29.94
N LEU A 14 -27.09 36.03 -29.28
CA LEU A 14 -27.20 35.77 -27.84
C LEU A 14 -26.39 34.50 -27.47
N ALA A 15 -25.35 34.64 -26.64
CA ALA A 15 -24.59 33.49 -26.14
C ALA A 15 -25.20 33.00 -24.83
N LEU A 16 -26.04 31.95 -24.90
CA LEU A 16 -26.70 31.38 -23.72
C LEU A 16 -25.71 30.48 -22.95
N ALA A 17 -25.07 31.02 -21.92
CA ALA A 17 -24.14 30.30 -21.08
C ALA A 17 -24.87 29.33 -20.12
N ILE A 18 -25.32 28.18 -20.65
CA ILE A 18 -25.85 27.09 -19.83
C ILE A 18 -24.68 26.45 -19.07
N ALA A 19 -24.52 26.83 -17.81
CA ALA A 19 -23.59 26.18 -16.89
C ALA A 19 -24.14 24.78 -16.53
N CYS A 20 -23.89 23.79 -17.38
CA CYS A 20 -24.17 22.40 -17.09
C CYS A 20 -23.34 21.95 -15.87
N LEU A 21 -23.97 21.94 -14.70
CA LEU A 21 -23.42 21.36 -13.48
C LEU A 21 -23.42 19.83 -13.62
N VAL A 22 -22.45 19.30 -14.37
CA VAL A 22 -22.26 17.86 -14.53
C VAL A 22 -21.95 17.28 -13.16
N PRO A 23 -22.81 16.40 -12.59
CA PRO A 23 -22.49 15.76 -11.33
C PRO A 23 -21.26 14.89 -11.52
N ALA A 24 -20.31 14.95 -10.59
CA ALA A 24 -19.11 14.12 -10.64
C ALA A 24 -19.55 12.64 -10.55
N MET A 25 -19.57 11.96 -11.71
CA MET A 25 -19.92 10.55 -11.74
C MET A 25 -18.88 9.77 -10.94
N PRO A 26 -19.31 8.82 -10.08
CA PRO A 26 -18.35 7.91 -9.45
C PRO A 26 -17.58 7.19 -10.55
N ALA A 27 -16.25 7.15 -10.43
CA ALA A 27 -15.39 6.54 -11.45
C ALA A 27 -15.86 5.11 -11.72
N ALA A 28 -16.32 4.86 -12.94
CA ALA A 28 -16.78 3.53 -13.34
C ALA A 28 -15.65 2.52 -13.16
N ALA A 29 -15.95 1.39 -12.52
CA ALA A 29 -14.96 0.34 -12.34
C ALA A 29 -14.45 -0.14 -13.71
N GLU A 30 -13.13 -0.17 -13.88
CA GLU A 30 -12.53 -0.58 -15.15
C GLU A 30 -12.96 -2.03 -15.50
N PRO A 31 -13.40 -2.31 -16.75
CA PRO A 31 -13.90 -3.62 -17.13
C PRO A 31 -12.92 -4.75 -16.79
N GLY A 32 -13.32 -5.63 -15.88
CA GLY A 32 -12.52 -6.77 -15.41
C GLY A 32 -11.73 -6.54 -14.11
N ARG A 33 -11.68 -5.31 -13.56
CA ARG A 33 -11.11 -5.07 -12.23
C ARG A 33 -12.16 -5.38 -11.15
N PRO A 34 -11.95 -6.37 -10.25
CA PRO A 34 -12.94 -6.72 -9.24
C PRO A 34 -13.11 -5.59 -8.22
N SER A 35 -14.34 -5.35 -7.78
CA SER A 35 -14.59 -4.45 -6.65
C SER A 35 -14.15 -5.08 -5.33
N ARG A 36 -13.87 -4.25 -4.33
CA ARG A 36 -13.50 -4.71 -2.99
C ARG A 36 -14.60 -5.58 -2.37
N THR A 37 -15.87 -5.26 -2.62
CA THR A 37 -17.02 -6.02 -2.12
C THR A 37 -17.09 -7.41 -2.73
N GLU A 38 -16.87 -7.55 -4.04
CA GLU A 38 -16.82 -8.86 -4.72
C GLU A 38 -15.63 -9.68 -4.23
N ALA A 39 -14.46 -9.06 -4.04
CA ALA A 39 -13.27 -9.72 -3.50
C ALA A 39 -13.51 -10.30 -2.09
N LEU A 40 -14.13 -9.51 -1.20
CA LEU A 40 -14.52 -9.93 0.16
C LEU A 40 -15.63 -10.99 0.18
N ALA A 41 -16.52 -11.00 -0.82
CA ALA A 41 -17.56 -12.02 -0.96
C ALA A 41 -16.99 -13.34 -1.50
N ALA A 42 -16.07 -13.28 -2.47
CA ALA A 42 -15.43 -14.43 -3.08
C ALA A 42 -14.56 -15.22 -2.08
N LEU A 43 -13.89 -14.52 -1.14
CA LEU A 43 -13.15 -15.14 -0.03
C LEU A 43 -14.01 -15.97 0.95
N LYS A 44 -15.35 -15.88 0.88
CA LYS A 44 -16.28 -16.64 1.75
C LYS A 44 -16.91 -17.85 1.04
N LYS A 45 -16.47 -18.19 -0.17
CA LYS A 45 -17.03 -19.26 -0.99
C LYS A 45 -16.42 -20.62 -0.66
N SER A 46 -17.19 -21.69 -0.86
CA SER A 46 -16.75 -23.08 -0.66
C SER A 46 -15.70 -23.53 -1.68
N ASP A 47 -15.77 -23.02 -2.91
CA ASP A 47 -14.77 -23.27 -3.96
C ASP A 47 -13.45 -22.49 -3.69
N ALA A 48 -12.33 -23.17 -3.89
CA ALA A 48 -11.00 -22.62 -3.66
C ALA A 48 -10.57 -21.61 -4.75
N GLU A 49 -11.00 -21.79 -6.00
CA GLU A 49 -10.67 -20.85 -7.08
C GLU A 49 -11.42 -19.51 -6.92
N GLU A 50 -12.67 -19.54 -6.44
CA GLU A 50 -13.38 -18.34 -5.97
C GLU A 50 -12.61 -17.63 -4.84
N ARG A 51 -12.17 -18.34 -3.80
CA ARG A 51 -11.42 -17.72 -2.69
C ARG A 51 -10.07 -17.14 -3.15
N ARG A 52 -9.35 -17.85 -4.02
CA ARG A 52 -8.08 -17.40 -4.63
C ARG A 52 -8.28 -16.13 -5.46
N ARG A 53 -9.36 -16.06 -6.24
CA ARG A 53 -9.79 -14.86 -6.99
C ARG A 53 -10.13 -13.69 -6.05
N GLY A 54 -10.75 -13.97 -4.92
CA GLY A 54 -11.02 -12.97 -3.87
C GLY A 54 -9.75 -12.40 -3.24
N ALA A 55 -8.78 -13.26 -2.92
CA ALA A 55 -7.46 -12.84 -2.43
C ALA A 55 -6.71 -11.99 -3.49
N LEU A 56 -6.70 -12.39 -4.76
CA LEU A 56 -6.17 -11.57 -5.87
C LEU A 56 -6.88 -10.22 -5.98
N GLY A 57 -8.21 -10.19 -5.78
CA GLY A 57 -8.97 -8.94 -5.75
C GLY A 57 -8.47 -7.99 -4.67
N LEU A 58 -8.29 -8.47 -3.43
CA LEU A 58 -7.75 -7.65 -2.35
C LEU A 58 -6.28 -7.23 -2.59
N ALA A 59 -5.48 -8.05 -3.27
CA ALA A 59 -4.15 -7.64 -3.74
C ALA A 59 -4.20 -6.43 -4.68
N ILE A 60 -5.33 -6.12 -5.33
CA ILE A 60 -5.48 -5.02 -6.31
C ILE A 60 -6.34 -3.84 -5.79
N VAL A 61 -7.33 -4.09 -4.92
CA VAL A 61 -8.27 -3.05 -4.41
C VAL A 61 -8.51 -3.07 -2.89
N GLY A 62 -7.86 -3.98 -2.15
CA GLY A 62 -7.96 -4.08 -0.70
C GLY A 62 -7.22 -2.94 0.04
N ARG A 63 -7.53 -2.80 1.33
CA ARG A 63 -7.01 -1.77 2.24
C ARG A 63 -6.53 -2.40 3.55
N MET A 64 -5.85 -1.63 4.40
CA MET A 64 -5.45 -2.05 5.76
C MET A 64 -6.59 -2.73 6.57
N GLU A 65 -7.81 -2.21 6.45
CA GLU A 65 -9.03 -2.76 7.08
C GLU A 65 -9.40 -4.18 6.60
N ASP A 66 -8.88 -4.65 5.46
CA ASP A 66 -9.11 -6.02 4.96
C ASP A 66 -8.10 -7.04 5.52
N ALA A 67 -7.02 -6.59 6.16
CA ALA A 67 -5.94 -7.46 6.64
C ALA A 67 -6.43 -8.64 7.52
N PRO A 68 -7.38 -8.48 8.47
CA PRO A 68 -7.91 -9.61 9.24
C PRO A 68 -8.57 -10.71 8.39
N THR A 69 -9.17 -10.35 7.24
CA THR A 69 -9.76 -11.32 6.29
C THR A 69 -8.66 -12.12 5.59
N LEU A 70 -7.58 -11.44 5.18
CA LEU A 70 -6.43 -12.08 4.54
C LEU A 70 -5.63 -12.93 5.53
N ILE A 71 -5.44 -12.48 6.77
CA ILE A 71 -4.84 -13.26 7.86
C ILE A 71 -5.66 -14.53 8.15
N THR A 72 -6.98 -14.48 8.01
CA THR A 72 -7.83 -15.68 8.10
C THR A 72 -7.58 -16.63 6.91
N ALA A 73 -7.43 -16.09 5.69
CA ALA A 73 -7.11 -16.86 4.49
C ALA A 73 -5.68 -17.45 4.46
N LEU A 74 -4.74 -16.97 5.30
CA LEU A 74 -3.46 -17.68 5.55
C LEU A 74 -3.66 -19.07 6.17
N ARG A 75 -4.85 -19.38 6.70
CA ARG A 75 -5.22 -20.68 7.28
C ARG A 75 -6.16 -21.50 6.38
N ASP A 76 -6.28 -21.12 5.11
CA ASP A 76 -7.10 -21.88 4.15
C ASP A 76 -6.57 -23.31 3.97
N ALA A 77 -7.46 -24.24 3.61
CA ALA A 77 -7.07 -25.61 3.27
C ALA A 77 -6.25 -25.65 1.96
N ASP A 78 -6.59 -24.80 0.99
CA ASP A 78 -5.90 -24.72 -0.29
C ASP A 78 -4.63 -23.87 -0.21
N GLU A 79 -3.51 -24.43 -0.66
CA GLU A 79 -2.19 -23.80 -0.61
C GLU A 79 -2.07 -22.56 -1.50
N ARG A 80 -2.74 -22.56 -2.66
CA ARG A 80 -2.74 -21.43 -3.59
C ARG A 80 -3.56 -20.27 -3.02
N VAL A 81 -4.62 -20.56 -2.28
CA VAL A 81 -5.35 -19.53 -1.51
C VAL A 81 -4.44 -18.93 -0.43
N ARG A 82 -3.72 -19.75 0.36
CA ARG A 82 -2.76 -19.26 1.37
C ARG A 82 -1.67 -18.36 0.76
N ALA A 83 -1.01 -18.83 -0.30
CA ALA A 83 0.09 -18.10 -0.95
C ALA A 83 -0.37 -16.76 -1.57
N VAL A 84 -1.54 -16.73 -2.20
CA VAL A 84 -2.12 -15.48 -2.72
C VAL A 84 -2.58 -14.55 -1.59
N ALA A 85 -3.12 -15.11 -0.49
CA ALA A 85 -3.51 -14.31 0.67
C ALA A 85 -2.30 -13.62 1.32
N GLU A 86 -1.13 -14.25 1.36
CA GLU A 86 0.12 -13.62 1.82
C GLU A 86 0.54 -12.45 0.93
N GLN A 87 0.57 -12.64 -0.40
CA GLN A 87 0.89 -11.58 -1.36
C GLN A 87 -0.10 -10.41 -1.27
N ALA A 88 -1.40 -10.71 -1.13
CA ALA A 88 -2.43 -9.71 -0.91
C ALA A 88 -2.25 -8.96 0.42
N LEU A 89 -1.78 -9.64 1.46
CA LEU A 89 -1.58 -9.06 2.79
C LEU A 89 -0.41 -8.07 2.82
N TRP A 90 0.72 -8.42 2.19
CA TRP A 90 1.80 -7.47 1.91
C TRP A 90 1.32 -6.26 1.07
N ALA A 91 0.47 -6.50 0.06
CA ALA A 91 -0.06 -5.45 -0.78
C ALA A 91 -1.02 -4.49 -0.05
N VAL A 92 -1.77 -4.95 0.96
CA VAL A 92 -2.58 -4.04 1.81
C VAL A 92 -1.76 -3.38 2.93
N TRP A 93 -0.77 -4.06 3.50
CA TRP A 93 0.14 -3.45 4.49
C TRP A 93 1.00 -2.33 3.90
N SER A 94 1.33 -2.43 2.61
CA SER A 94 2.00 -1.37 1.86
C SER A 94 1.11 -0.15 1.52
N ARG A 95 -0.21 -0.18 1.82
CA ARG A 95 -1.15 0.91 1.54
C ARG A 95 -1.43 1.73 2.80
N SER A 96 -0.72 2.85 2.96
CA SER A 96 -0.96 3.78 4.07
C SER A 96 -2.31 4.52 3.96
N GLY A 97 -2.91 4.55 2.76
CA GLY A 97 -4.10 5.36 2.47
C GLY A 97 -3.78 6.85 2.31
N ASN A 98 -2.52 7.21 2.04
CA ASN A 98 -2.06 8.55 1.77
C ASN A 98 -0.99 8.49 0.68
N ALA A 99 -1.32 8.97 -0.53
CA ALA A 99 -0.45 8.84 -1.71
C ALA A 99 0.98 9.35 -1.45
N ARG A 100 1.16 10.46 -0.72
CA ARG A 100 2.51 10.98 -0.38
C ARG A 100 3.33 10.01 0.48
N VAL A 101 2.68 9.26 1.36
CA VAL A 101 3.35 8.25 2.19
C VAL A 101 3.61 6.97 1.39
N ASP A 102 2.71 6.61 0.46
CA ASP A 102 2.88 5.46 -0.43
C ASP A 102 4.00 5.71 -1.48
N ASP A 103 4.15 6.95 -1.96
CA ASP A 103 5.26 7.43 -2.79
C ASP A 103 6.59 7.37 -2.02
N LEU A 104 6.62 7.85 -0.77
CA LEU A 104 7.80 7.78 0.10
C LEU A 104 8.18 6.31 0.40
N LEU A 105 7.20 5.42 0.59
CA LEU A 105 7.44 4.00 0.82
C LEU A 105 8.11 3.37 -0.41
N SER A 106 7.58 3.66 -1.59
CA SER A 106 8.12 3.22 -2.87
C SER A 106 9.54 3.74 -3.10
N ARG A 107 9.80 5.02 -2.82
CA ARG A 107 11.14 5.62 -2.88
C ARG A 107 12.12 4.94 -1.92
N GLY A 108 11.75 4.78 -0.66
CA GLY A 108 12.66 4.20 0.35
C GLY A 108 13.00 2.73 0.05
N VAL A 109 12.08 1.99 -0.56
CA VAL A 109 12.33 0.62 -1.03
C VAL A 109 13.31 0.60 -2.22
N ALA A 110 13.23 1.57 -3.14
CA ALA A 110 14.25 1.72 -4.19
C ALA A 110 15.62 2.10 -3.61
N GLU A 111 15.66 3.03 -2.64
CA GLU A 111 16.88 3.44 -1.93
C GLU A 111 17.53 2.24 -1.19
N MET A 112 16.73 1.36 -0.56
CA MET A 112 17.23 0.08 -0.03
C MET A 112 17.80 -0.85 -1.11
N GLY A 113 17.10 -1.00 -2.25
CA GLY A 113 17.54 -1.86 -3.35
C GLY A 113 18.85 -1.41 -4.00
N GLU A 114 19.08 -0.10 -4.03
CA GLU A 114 20.33 0.55 -4.46
C GLU A 114 21.43 0.56 -3.36
N GLN A 115 21.17 -0.07 -2.20
CA GLN A 115 22.03 -0.09 -1.01
C GLN A 115 22.32 1.31 -0.40
N ARG A 116 21.50 2.31 -0.73
CA ARG A 116 21.52 3.67 -0.18
C ARG A 116 20.78 3.72 1.15
N PHE A 117 21.28 2.93 2.11
CA PHE A 117 20.62 2.72 3.41
C PHE A 117 20.43 4.01 4.24
N PRO A 118 21.39 4.95 4.32
CA PRO A 118 21.19 6.21 5.06
C PRO A 118 20.03 7.04 4.51
N GLU A 119 19.90 7.15 3.18
CA GLU A 119 18.79 7.84 2.54
C GLU A 119 17.46 7.10 2.75
N ALA A 120 17.45 5.77 2.63
CA ALA A 120 16.26 4.97 2.92
C ALA A 120 15.78 5.15 4.38
N ILE A 121 16.71 5.12 5.35
CA ILE A 121 16.43 5.37 6.78
C ILE A 121 15.82 6.77 6.99
N ALA A 122 16.32 7.79 6.30
CA ALA A 122 15.74 9.14 6.33
C ALA A 122 14.33 9.19 5.69
N THR A 123 14.15 8.56 4.53
CA THR A 123 12.87 8.46 3.82
C THR A 123 11.80 7.76 4.65
N PHE A 124 12.11 6.61 5.28
CA PHE A 124 11.18 5.92 6.18
C PHE A 124 10.95 6.67 7.50
N THR A 125 11.95 7.38 8.02
CA THR A 125 11.75 8.29 9.16
C THR A 125 10.73 9.38 8.82
N ARG A 126 10.75 9.92 7.59
CA ARG A 126 9.74 10.88 7.14
C ARG A 126 8.34 10.26 7.00
N ILE A 127 8.22 8.98 6.67
CA ILE A 127 6.93 8.25 6.74
C ILE A 127 6.41 8.19 8.17
N ILE A 128 7.28 7.84 9.12
CA ILE A 128 6.96 7.73 10.54
C ILE A 128 6.50 9.09 11.11
N GLU A 129 7.17 10.18 10.76
CA GLU A 129 6.74 11.55 11.12
C GLU A 129 5.35 11.91 10.55
N LEU A 130 5.06 11.52 9.31
CA LEU A 130 3.79 11.85 8.64
C LEU A 130 2.62 10.95 9.07
N LYS A 131 2.89 9.71 9.49
CA LYS A 131 1.87 8.72 9.84
C LYS A 131 2.43 7.73 10.88
N PRO A 132 2.62 8.13 12.15
CA PRO A 132 3.34 7.33 13.14
C PRO A 132 2.71 5.97 13.45
N GLY A 133 1.40 5.80 13.25
CA GLY A 133 0.70 4.52 13.39
C GLY A 133 0.85 3.54 12.22
N PHE A 134 1.60 3.88 11.16
CA PHE A 134 1.76 3.01 9.98
C PHE A 134 2.88 2.00 10.16
N ALA A 135 2.52 0.79 10.59
CA ALA A 135 3.46 -0.29 10.89
C ALA A 135 4.50 -0.56 9.78
N GLU A 136 4.10 -0.52 8.50
CA GLU A 136 5.02 -0.80 7.38
C GLU A 136 6.17 0.22 7.26
N GLY A 137 5.96 1.48 7.67
CA GLY A 137 7.03 2.49 7.71
C GLY A 137 8.13 2.13 8.72
N TRP A 138 7.74 1.60 9.88
CA TRP A 138 8.66 1.07 10.90
C TRP A 138 9.31 -0.23 10.41
N ASN A 139 8.55 -1.14 9.79
CA ASN A 139 9.07 -2.41 9.25
C ASN A 139 10.17 -2.20 8.19
N LYS A 140 9.95 -1.25 7.28
CA LYS A 140 10.96 -0.91 6.26
C LYS A 140 12.17 -0.18 6.85
N ARG A 141 12.00 0.70 7.86
CA ARG A 141 13.14 1.31 8.55
C ARG A 141 13.94 0.29 9.37
N ALA A 142 13.28 -0.64 10.05
CA ALA A 142 13.93 -1.79 10.71
C ALA A 142 14.75 -2.60 9.71
N THR A 143 14.20 -2.89 8.53
CA THR A 143 14.89 -3.61 7.46
C THR A 143 16.12 -2.84 6.96
N ALA A 144 16.00 -1.53 6.75
CA ALA A 144 17.13 -0.69 6.34
C ALA A 144 18.23 -0.61 7.42
N TYR A 145 17.87 -0.53 8.71
CA TYR A 145 18.82 -0.63 9.82
C TYR A 145 19.50 -2.00 9.88
N PHE A 146 18.79 -3.11 9.66
CA PHE A 146 19.38 -4.45 9.61
C PHE A 146 20.42 -4.58 8.48
N LEU A 147 20.10 -4.06 7.28
CA LEU A 147 21.01 -4.06 6.14
C LEU A 147 22.23 -3.16 6.36
N ALA A 148 22.06 -2.05 7.07
CA ALA A 148 23.16 -1.19 7.52
C ALA A 148 23.98 -1.76 8.71
N GLY A 149 23.57 -2.89 9.29
CA GLY A 149 24.21 -3.49 10.48
C GLY A 149 23.83 -2.85 11.82
N GLU A 150 22.89 -1.90 11.84
CA GLU A 150 22.40 -1.21 13.04
C GLU A 150 21.38 -2.04 13.83
N PHE A 151 21.71 -3.30 14.14
CA PHE A 151 20.81 -4.32 14.69
C PHE A 151 20.00 -3.87 15.91
N ARG A 152 20.57 -3.08 16.83
CA ARG A 152 19.83 -2.59 18.00
C ARG A 152 18.73 -1.58 17.65
N ARG A 153 18.92 -0.74 16.62
CA ARG A 153 17.88 0.16 16.10
C ARG A 153 16.84 -0.60 15.28
N SER A 154 17.28 -1.64 14.56
CA SER A 154 16.38 -2.58 13.88
C SER A 154 15.39 -3.22 14.87
N LEU A 155 15.88 -3.77 15.99
CA LEU A 155 15.01 -4.33 17.05
C LEU A 155 14.01 -3.30 17.61
N MET A 156 14.45 -2.07 17.91
CA MET A 156 13.56 -1.02 18.42
C MET A 156 12.44 -0.66 17.43
N ASP A 157 12.76 -0.56 16.13
CA ASP A 157 11.73 -0.37 15.11
C ASP A 157 10.82 -1.61 14.96
N CYS A 158 11.34 -2.82 15.18
CA CYS A 158 10.52 -4.04 15.21
C CYS A 158 9.51 -4.05 16.38
N ASP A 159 9.89 -3.57 17.57
CA ASP A 159 8.97 -3.44 18.72
C ASP A 159 7.81 -2.49 18.40
N GLU A 160 8.13 -1.41 17.69
CA GLU A 160 7.16 -0.42 17.22
C GLU A 160 6.23 -1.01 16.14
N VAL A 161 6.70 -1.92 15.28
CA VAL A 161 5.84 -2.69 14.35
C VAL A 161 4.85 -3.56 15.11
N ILE A 162 5.31 -4.40 16.06
CA ILE A 162 4.42 -5.29 16.84
C ILE A 162 3.37 -4.46 17.58
N THR A 163 3.77 -3.34 18.18
CA THR A 163 2.87 -2.42 18.89
C THR A 163 1.73 -1.87 18.02
N ARG A 164 1.94 -1.74 16.69
CA ARG A 164 0.95 -1.22 15.73
C ARG A 164 0.20 -2.32 14.97
N ASN A 165 0.84 -3.46 14.74
CA ASN A 165 0.29 -4.62 14.05
C ASN A 165 0.86 -5.91 14.66
N PRO A 166 0.23 -6.45 15.73
CA PRO A 166 0.68 -7.68 16.38
C PRO A 166 0.63 -8.94 15.49
N GLN A 167 0.07 -8.84 14.28
CA GLN A 167 -0.04 -9.95 13.32
C GLN A 167 0.93 -9.80 12.12
N HIS A 168 1.87 -8.86 12.20
CA HIS A 168 2.84 -8.58 11.14
C HIS A 168 3.95 -9.64 11.04
N PHE A 169 3.66 -10.81 10.48
CA PHE A 169 4.60 -11.95 10.39
C PHE A 169 5.97 -11.60 9.80
N GLY A 170 6.04 -10.61 8.90
CA GLY A 170 7.29 -10.11 8.34
C GLY A 170 8.29 -9.60 9.38
N VAL A 171 7.81 -9.03 10.49
CA VAL A 171 8.71 -8.54 11.56
C VAL A 171 9.22 -9.68 12.43
N LEU A 172 8.44 -10.75 12.61
CA LEU A 172 8.84 -11.93 13.37
C LEU A 172 10.01 -12.65 12.68
N SER A 173 9.99 -12.73 11.34
CA SER A 173 11.15 -13.16 10.56
C SER A 173 12.35 -12.22 10.73
N GLY A 174 12.10 -10.91 10.80
CA GLY A 174 13.10 -9.89 11.12
C GLY A 174 13.79 -10.15 12.47
N TYR A 175 13.04 -10.31 13.56
CA TYR A 175 13.59 -10.62 14.90
C TYR A 175 14.51 -11.84 14.88
N GLY A 176 14.07 -12.96 14.28
CA GLY A 176 14.88 -14.16 14.20
C GLY A 176 16.21 -13.92 13.47
N GLN A 177 16.17 -13.21 12.33
CA GLN A 177 17.37 -12.82 11.59
C GLN A 177 18.28 -11.88 12.40
N ILE A 178 17.73 -10.91 13.12
CA ILE A 178 18.52 -9.96 13.92
C ILE A 178 19.18 -10.67 15.12
N TYR A 179 18.46 -11.54 15.84
CA TYR A 179 19.01 -12.26 16.99
C TYR A 179 20.08 -13.29 16.59
N LEU A 180 19.95 -13.94 15.43
CA LEU A 180 21.02 -14.75 14.85
C LEU A 180 22.27 -13.93 14.49
N ARG A 181 22.12 -12.67 14.06
CA ARG A 181 23.24 -11.74 13.81
C ARG A 181 23.84 -11.12 15.07
N LEU A 182 23.17 -11.27 16.22
CA LEU A 182 23.61 -10.82 17.55
C LEU A 182 24.12 -11.97 18.45
N ASP A 183 24.30 -13.16 17.89
CA ASP A 183 24.71 -14.40 18.58
C ASP A 183 23.83 -14.74 19.80
N GLN A 184 22.51 -14.53 19.64
CA GLN A 184 21.47 -14.78 20.66
C GLN A 184 20.34 -15.66 20.11
N PRO A 185 20.65 -16.88 19.60
CA PRO A 185 19.66 -17.76 18.97
C PRO A 185 18.51 -18.16 19.91
N GLU A 186 18.70 -18.10 21.23
CA GLU A 186 17.68 -18.39 22.24
C GLU A 186 16.52 -17.39 22.26
N LYS A 187 16.63 -16.28 21.53
CA LYS A 187 15.58 -15.24 21.38
C LYS A 187 14.91 -15.27 19.99
N ALA A 188 15.27 -16.23 19.14
CA ALA A 188 14.72 -16.41 17.80
C ALA A 188 13.64 -17.52 17.73
N LEU A 189 13.19 -18.03 18.88
CA LEU A 189 12.27 -19.17 19.06
C LEU A 189 11.06 -18.78 19.92
#